data_AF-A0A8H4MEA8-F1
#
_entry.id   AF-A0A8H4MEA8-F1
#
_cell.length_a   1.000
_cell.length_b   1.000
_cell.length_c   1.000
_cell.angle_alpha   90.00
_cell.angle_beta   90.00
_cell.angle_gamma   90.00
#
_symmetry.space_group_name_H-M   'P 1'
#
loop_
_entity.id
_entity.type
_entity.pdbx_description
1 polymer ?
#
loop_
_entity_poly.entity_id
_entity_poly.type
_entity_poly.pdbx_seq_one_letter_code
_entity_poly.pdbx_strand_id
1 'polypeptide(L)'
;MGSANVSWTPPAWGEYNLTRDCDLFGQFFSGISRNGLLNAPLGITVRFFRSAFPPHISPEPTVPQIVELWQAIAANYTSGIGAEEMFNSVYEGAQGPCHDAYCGAVGFQGNADLVGNGVMIAYIIEAALVSLFLVAMGLQHLKSRLYQEGSGSKQTVGYISAAARALDAFRGSIANFWSSAAVLSLTMLIVSLRITSRAKIDADRALLAWRSGSAVSAYDIQLATIVSCFSLFPVLILGLLIKNRGHRRWLVGSVHVILYVLVLVQIRLAISRSVGSTIKSSLGAACNPSTVDRVFRKYGSPVFYVLLAVPVSLVVLLAAAAVLFRGCRSGSENQAEQTKAWQLVTNLLRLYGDSLRAFTSVACFVLMWASIGLLLSMRSFIIENVGHNDPALEWTFGQFLALATWIPLGVEWAYILIFGLQRGLEGHVPKDYAVMHTSDTALSPASQVHYHRPADAAELIQDVQQQTEATK
;
A
#
# COMPACT_ATOMS: atom_id res chain seq x y z
N MET A 1 -4.19 29.58 54.29
CA MET A 1 -4.05 28.11 54.24
C MET A 1 -3.16 27.73 55.39
N GLY A 2 -3.71 27.08 56.41
CA GLY A 2 -2.94 26.69 57.60
C GLY A 2 -1.92 25.63 57.23
N SER A 3 -0.67 25.86 57.59
CA SER A 3 0.41 24.86 57.55
C SER A 3 0.08 23.78 58.57
N ALA A 4 -0.67 22.76 58.14
CA ALA A 4 -0.80 21.53 58.88
C ALA A 4 0.62 20.94 58.98
N ASN A 5 1.13 20.90 60.20
CA ASN A 5 2.45 20.39 60.53
C ASN A 5 2.36 18.86 60.45
N VAL A 6 2.52 18.30 59.26
CA VAL A 6 2.42 16.86 59.02
C VAL A 6 3.80 16.24 59.18
N SER A 7 4.00 15.50 60.27
CA SER A 7 5.24 14.79 60.61
C SER A 7 5.47 13.54 59.75
N TRP A 8 5.25 13.62 58.44
CA TRP A 8 5.52 12.54 57.52
C TRP A 8 6.69 12.90 56.63
N THR A 9 7.63 11.97 56.54
CA THR A 9 8.79 12.08 55.67
C THR A 9 8.61 11.10 54.51
N PRO A 10 8.55 11.55 53.25
CA PRO A 10 8.47 10.65 52.11
C PRO A 10 9.72 9.77 52.03
N PRO A 11 9.59 8.51 51.58
CA PRO A 11 10.75 7.66 51.33
C PRO A 11 11.60 8.25 50.19
N ALA A 12 12.88 7.87 50.16
CA ALA A 12 13.79 8.26 49.09
C ALA A 12 13.32 7.70 47.74
N TRP A 13 13.65 8.37 46.62
CA TRP A 13 13.21 7.97 45.27
C TRP A 13 13.59 6.52 44.91
N GLY A 14 14.77 6.05 45.32
CA GLY A 14 15.21 4.68 45.09
C GLY A 14 14.44 3.60 45.87
N GLU A 15 13.62 3.97 46.86
CA GLU A 15 12.83 3.02 47.64
C GLU A 15 11.46 2.70 46.99
N TYR A 16 11.01 3.53 46.04
CA TYR A 16 9.74 3.29 45.35
C TYR A 16 9.88 2.12 44.36
N ASN A 17 8.99 1.14 44.45
CA ASN A 17 8.88 0.11 43.41
C ASN A 17 7.92 0.57 42.32
N LEU A 18 8.42 1.40 41.40
CA LEU A 18 7.63 1.98 40.30
C LEU A 18 7.01 0.91 39.39
N THR A 19 7.62 -0.27 39.32
CA THR A 19 7.21 -1.36 38.42
C THR A 19 6.26 -2.38 39.07
N ARG A 20 5.82 -2.15 40.32
CA ARG A 20 4.97 -3.10 41.05
C ARG A 20 3.60 -3.32 40.37
N ASP A 21 3.04 -2.26 39.80
CA ASP A 21 1.78 -2.28 39.07
C ASP A 21 1.98 -1.56 37.74
N CYS A 22 2.26 -2.34 36.69
CA CYS A 22 2.58 -1.80 35.38
C CYS A 22 1.40 -1.09 34.71
N ASP A 23 0.16 -1.45 35.05
CA ASP A 23 -1.03 -0.77 34.51
C ASP A 23 -1.15 0.64 35.09
N LEU A 24 -0.97 0.79 36.41
CA LEU A 24 -0.93 2.10 37.06
C LEU A 24 0.29 2.92 36.62
N PHE A 25 1.46 2.29 36.46
CA PHE A 25 2.64 2.93 35.89
C PHE A 25 2.33 3.49 34.50
N GLY A 26 1.74 2.68 33.62
CA GLY A 26 1.40 3.07 32.26
C GLY A 26 0.40 4.22 32.23
N GLN A 27 -0.69 4.12 32.97
CA GLN A 27 -1.71 5.19 33.07
C GLN A 27 -1.14 6.50 33.63
N PHE A 28 -0.30 6.42 34.65
CA PHE A 28 0.29 7.60 35.27
C PHE A 28 1.27 8.32 34.33
N PHE A 29 2.27 7.61 33.80
CA PHE A 29 3.30 8.21 32.96
C PHE A 29 2.81 8.55 31.55
N SER A 30 1.83 7.83 31.00
CA SER A 30 1.15 8.28 29.77
C SER A 30 0.35 9.56 30.01
N GLY A 31 -0.30 9.70 31.17
CA GLY A 31 -0.97 10.93 31.59
C GLY A 31 -0.02 12.13 31.69
N ILE A 32 1.16 11.92 32.27
CA ILE A 32 2.24 12.93 32.31
C ILE A 32 2.72 13.27 30.90
N SER A 33 2.93 12.26 30.05
CA SER A 33 3.38 12.46 28.67
C SER A 33 2.38 13.27 27.84
N ARG A 34 1.09 13.08 28.10
CA ARG A 34 -0.02 13.77 27.43
C ARG A 34 -0.18 15.19 27.95
N ASN A 35 -0.36 15.35 29.25
CA ASN A 35 -0.83 16.61 29.85
C ASN A 35 0.30 17.47 30.43
N GLY A 36 1.54 16.96 30.44
CA GLY A 36 2.66 17.55 31.16
C GLY A 36 2.66 17.15 32.63
N LEU A 37 3.82 17.33 33.27
CA LEU A 37 4.07 16.85 34.64
C LEU A 37 3.06 17.39 35.66
N LEU A 38 2.68 18.66 35.56
CA LEU A 38 1.77 19.30 36.52
C LEU A 38 0.30 18.85 36.40
N ASN A 39 -0.07 18.19 35.29
CA ASN A 39 -1.46 17.86 34.97
C ASN A 39 -1.72 16.34 35.00
N ALA A 40 -0.93 15.58 35.76
CA ALA A 40 -1.18 14.16 35.98
C ALA A 40 -2.56 13.95 36.64
N PRO A 41 -3.41 13.00 36.17
CA PRO A 41 -4.72 12.77 36.76
C PRO A 41 -4.63 12.37 38.24
N LEU A 42 -5.16 13.20 39.13
CA LEU A 42 -5.00 13.06 40.59
C LEU A 42 -5.35 11.66 41.12
N GLY A 43 -6.45 11.08 40.63
CA GLY A 43 -6.90 9.75 41.04
C GLY A 43 -5.92 8.64 40.66
N ILE A 44 -5.28 8.75 39.49
CA ILE A 44 -4.26 7.81 39.04
C ILE A 44 -2.95 8.04 39.80
N THR A 45 -2.53 9.30 39.99
CA THR A 45 -1.36 9.66 40.80
C THR A 45 -1.42 9.02 42.18
N VAL A 46 -2.54 9.16 42.89
CA VAL A 46 -2.70 8.62 44.25
C VAL A 46 -2.61 7.09 44.27
N ARG A 47 -3.26 6.42 43.31
CA ARG A 47 -3.21 4.95 43.20
C ARG A 47 -1.80 4.45 42.86
N PHE A 48 -1.13 5.12 41.94
CA PHE A 48 0.24 4.78 41.54
C PHE A 48 1.23 4.90 42.70
N PHE A 49 1.22 6.02 43.44
CA PHE A 49 2.13 6.17 44.57
C PHE A 49 1.83 5.17 45.69
N ARG A 50 0.55 4.87 45.96
CA ARG A 50 0.16 3.82 46.91
C ARG A 50 0.70 2.45 46.53
N SER A 51 0.64 2.07 45.25
CA SER A 51 1.21 0.80 44.81
C SER A 51 2.73 0.82 44.87
N ALA A 52 3.36 1.94 44.55
CA ALA A 52 4.81 2.10 44.52
C ALA A 52 5.46 2.21 45.91
N PHE A 53 4.72 2.59 46.96
CA PHE A 53 5.30 2.72 48.31
C PHE A 53 5.81 1.38 48.86
N PRO A 54 6.95 1.41 49.60
CA PRO A 54 7.42 0.26 50.35
C PRO A 54 6.35 -0.28 51.32
N PRO A 55 6.26 -1.61 51.51
CA PRO A 55 5.25 -2.21 52.38
C PRO A 55 5.42 -1.88 53.87
N HIS A 56 6.55 -1.31 54.27
CA HIS A 56 6.87 -1.00 55.67
C HIS A 56 6.44 0.43 56.09
N ILE A 57 5.90 1.24 55.18
CA ILE A 57 5.41 2.58 55.53
C ILE A 57 4.09 2.44 56.31
N SER A 58 4.14 2.79 57.59
CA SER A 58 2.98 2.80 58.49
C SER A 58 3.02 4.05 59.38
N PRO A 59 1.92 4.82 59.50
CA PRO A 59 0.64 4.63 58.82
C PRO A 59 0.72 4.90 57.30
N GLU A 60 -0.21 4.35 56.52
CA GLU A 60 -0.30 4.61 55.09
C GLU A 60 -0.54 6.12 54.84
N PRO A 61 0.18 6.74 53.89
CA PRO A 61 -0.02 8.15 53.57
C PRO A 61 -1.46 8.46 53.14
N THR A 62 -2.00 9.53 53.71
CA THR A 62 -3.30 10.09 53.33
C THR A 62 -3.24 10.68 51.91
N VAL A 63 -4.42 10.83 51.28
CA VAL A 63 -4.51 11.43 49.94
C VAL A 63 -3.82 12.80 49.86
N PRO A 64 -4.05 13.75 50.78
CA PRO A 64 -3.38 15.05 50.74
C PRO A 64 -1.85 14.95 50.80
N GLN A 65 -1.29 14.05 51.61
CA GLN A 65 0.16 13.84 51.72
C GLN A 65 0.77 13.35 50.39
N ILE A 66 0.08 12.44 49.69
CA ILE A 66 0.53 11.94 48.38
C ILE A 66 0.47 13.05 47.32
N VAL A 67 -0.57 13.88 47.36
CA VAL A 67 -0.72 15.01 46.45
C VAL A 67 0.37 16.06 46.69
N GLU A 68 0.66 16.37 47.96
CA GLU A 68 1.74 17.27 48.35
C GLU A 68 3.11 16.73 47.92
N LEU A 69 3.36 15.44 48.13
CA LEU A 69 4.56 14.75 47.62
C LEU A 69 4.70 14.92 46.10
N TRP A 70 3.63 14.65 45.34
CA TRP A 70 3.67 14.78 43.89
C TRP A 70 3.96 16.22 43.44
N GLN A 71 3.32 17.21 44.08
CA GLN A 71 3.56 18.62 43.78
C GLN A 71 5.01 19.01 44.10
N ALA A 72 5.58 18.51 45.20
CA ALA A 72 6.99 18.74 45.54
C ALA A 72 7.94 18.10 44.51
N ILE A 73 7.68 16.85 44.09
CA ILE A 73 8.44 16.17 43.03
C ILE A 73 8.35 16.97 41.72
N ALA A 74 7.14 17.38 41.33
CA ALA A 74 6.95 18.14 40.09
C ALA A 74 7.62 19.52 40.14
N ALA A 75 7.59 20.21 41.28
CA ALA A 75 8.27 21.48 41.48
C ALA A 75 9.80 21.33 41.40
N ASN A 76 10.37 20.33 42.09
CA ASN A 76 11.80 20.02 42.03
C ASN A 76 12.25 19.65 40.62
N TYR A 77 11.43 18.90 39.88
CA TYR A 77 11.70 18.59 38.48
C TYR A 77 11.75 19.86 37.63
N THR A 78 10.79 20.79 37.80
CA THR A 78 10.79 22.04 37.04
C THR A 78 11.97 22.96 37.38
N SER A 79 12.60 22.81 38.55
CA SER A 79 13.82 23.52 38.93
C SER A 79 15.11 22.77 38.55
N GLY A 80 15.01 21.56 37.96
CA GLY A 80 16.14 20.75 37.51
C GLY A 80 16.79 19.90 38.60
N ILE A 81 16.27 19.90 39.82
CA ILE A 81 16.83 19.15 40.95
C ILE A 81 16.24 17.74 40.96
N GLY A 82 17.08 16.70 40.86
CA GLY A 82 16.64 15.29 40.91
C GLY A 82 15.88 14.80 39.67
N ALA A 83 15.76 15.64 38.63
CA ALA A 83 15.04 15.31 37.40
C ALA A 83 15.64 14.12 36.65
N GLU A 84 16.97 13.99 36.67
CA GLU A 84 17.69 12.91 35.97
C GLU A 84 17.42 11.53 36.58
N GLU A 85 17.45 11.41 37.91
CA GLU A 85 17.21 10.14 38.61
C GLU A 85 15.77 9.65 38.40
N MET A 86 14.80 10.56 38.52
CA MET A 86 13.40 10.27 38.20
C MET A 86 13.24 9.85 36.75
N PHE A 87 13.79 10.63 35.80
CA PHE A 87 13.66 10.35 34.38
C PHE A 87 14.29 9.00 34.01
N ASN A 88 15.48 8.69 34.53
CA ASN A 88 16.16 7.42 34.30
C ASN A 88 15.34 6.25 34.87
N SER A 89 14.82 6.36 36.09
CA SER A 89 13.99 5.30 36.69
C SER A 89 12.70 5.05 35.90
N VAL A 90 12.07 6.13 35.43
CA VAL A 90 10.86 6.04 34.59
C VAL A 90 11.19 5.44 33.22
N TYR A 91 12.30 5.86 32.63
CA TYR A 91 12.75 5.36 31.34
C TYR A 91 13.12 3.88 31.42
N GLU A 92 13.83 3.45 32.45
CA GLU A 92 14.17 2.05 32.73
C GLU A 92 12.91 1.20 32.96
N GLY A 93 11.95 1.69 33.76
CA GLY A 93 10.67 1.01 33.95
C GLY A 93 9.86 0.87 32.66
N ALA A 94 9.84 1.93 31.83
CA ALA A 94 9.15 1.97 30.55
C ALA A 94 9.83 1.17 29.44
N GLN A 95 11.14 0.94 29.52
CA GLN A 95 11.87 0.07 28.58
C GLN A 95 12.00 -1.37 29.08
N GLY A 96 11.78 -1.59 30.37
CA GLY A 96 11.91 -2.88 31.03
C GLY A 96 10.55 -3.52 31.33
N PRO A 97 10.25 -3.87 32.60
CA PRO A 97 9.10 -4.71 32.94
C PRO A 97 7.73 -4.16 32.56
N CYS A 98 7.59 -2.83 32.48
CA CYS A 98 6.29 -2.19 32.26
C CYS A 98 6.12 -1.61 30.85
N HIS A 99 6.95 -2.05 29.89
CA HIS A 99 6.92 -1.56 28.52
C HIS A 99 5.53 -1.64 27.87
N ASP A 100 4.94 -2.84 27.84
CA ASP A 100 3.67 -3.08 27.14
C ASP A 100 2.53 -2.27 27.74
N ALA A 101 2.45 -2.19 29.07
CA ALA A 101 1.41 -1.43 29.77
C ALA A 101 1.58 0.09 29.56
N TYR A 102 2.81 0.59 29.60
CA TYR A 102 3.10 1.99 29.30
C TYR A 102 2.77 2.35 27.85
N CYS A 103 3.17 1.53 26.88
CA CYS A 103 2.97 1.82 25.48
C CYS A 103 1.54 1.61 25.00
N GLY A 104 0.84 0.61 25.54
CA GLY A 104 -0.61 0.50 25.42
C GLY A 104 -1.33 1.72 25.98
N ALA A 105 -0.91 2.25 27.13
CA ALA A 105 -1.50 3.43 27.73
C ALA A 105 -1.18 4.74 26.98
N VAL A 106 0.03 4.87 26.40
CA VAL A 106 0.39 5.98 25.50
C VAL A 106 -0.54 6.00 24.28
N GLY A 107 -0.99 4.84 23.82
CA GLY A 107 -2.03 4.74 22.79
C GLY A 107 -1.55 5.16 21.41
N PHE A 108 -0.31 4.85 21.05
CA PHE A 108 0.02 4.82 19.63
C PHE A 108 -0.72 3.65 19.00
N GLN A 109 -1.26 3.82 17.79
CA GLN A 109 -1.99 2.76 17.09
C GLN A 109 -1.58 2.69 15.62
N GLY A 110 -1.79 1.53 15.01
CA GLY A 110 -1.71 1.38 13.57
C GLY A 110 -2.91 2.01 12.89
N ASN A 111 -2.76 2.34 11.60
CA ASN A 111 -3.89 2.74 10.77
C ASN A 111 -4.50 1.53 10.09
N ALA A 112 -5.66 1.10 10.59
CA ALA A 112 -6.38 -0.07 10.06
C ALA A 112 -6.76 0.06 8.58
N ASP A 113 -6.87 1.28 8.03
CA ASP A 113 -7.19 1.51 6.62
C ASP A 113 -5.99 1.30 5.70
N LEU A 114 -4.76 1.38 6.23
CA LEU A 114 -3.52 1.21 5.46
C LEU A 114 -2.84 -0.14 5.70
N VAL A 115 -2.89 -0.65 6.94
CA VAL A 115 -2.19 -1.89 7.36
C VAL A 115 -3.09 -2.86 8.13
N GLY A 116 -4.40 -2.66 8.06
CA GLY A 116 -5.36 -3.60 8.63
C GLY A 116 -5.31 -4.97 7.94
N ASN A 117 -5.81 -6.00 8.64
CA ASN A 117 -5.76 -7.39 8.18
C ASN A 117 -6.23 -7.59 6.73
N GLY A 118 -7.45 -7.15 6.39
CA GLY A 118 -7.96 -7.39 5.03
C GLY A 118 -7.27 -6.56 3.95
N VAL A 119 -6.77 -5.36 4.28
CA VAL A 119 -5.96 -4.54 3.36
C VAL A 119 -4.62 -5.22 3.07
N MET A 120 -3.95 -5.75 4.10
CA MET A 120 -2.70 -6.51 3.92
C MET A 120 -2.92 -7.77 3.09
N ILE A 121 -4.00 -8.50 3.32
CA ILE A 121 -4.37 -9.66 2.50
C ILE A 121 -4.61 -9.23 1.05
N ALA A 122 -5.29 -8.10 0.82
CA ALA A 122 -5.51 -7.58 -0.53
C ALA A 122 -4.20 -7.28 -1.26
N TYR A 123 -3.21 -6.67 -0.58
CA TYR A 123 -1.87 -6.43 -1.16
C TYR A 123 -1.13 -7.72 -1.48
N ILE A 124 -1.21 -8.73 -0.60
CA ILE A 124 -0.59 -10.04 -0.83
C ILE A 124 -1.23 -10.74 -2.03
N ILE A 125 -2.57 -10.70 -2.14
CA ILE A 125 -3.30 -11.26 -3.28
C ILE A 125 -2.89 -10.54 -4.57
N GLU A 126 -2.84 -9.21 -4.58
CA GLU A 126 -2.40 -8.43 -5.74
C GLU A 126 -0.99 -8.83 -6.19
N ALA A 127 -0.03 -8.85 -5.25
CA ALA A 127 1.36 -9.20 -5.55
C ALA A 127 1.50 -10.65 -6.03
N ALA A 128 0.77 -11.58 -5.42
CA ALA A 128 0.74 -12.98 -5.86
C ALA A 128 0.19 -13.11 -7.27
N LEU A 129 -0.93 -12.44 -7.58
CA LEU A 129 -1.52 -12.42 -8.92
C LEU A 129 -0.54 -11.81 -9.94
N VAL A 130 0.05 -10.64 -9.67
CA VAL A 130 1.06 -10.05 -10.57
C VAL A 130 2.24 -11.00 -10.81
N SER A 131 2.68 -11.70 -9.77
CA SER A 131 3.76 -12.70 -9.86
C SER A 131 3.36 -13.85 -10.79
N LEU A 132 2.14 -14.38 -10.67
CA LEU A 132 1.61 -15.43 -11.54
C LEU A 132 1.53 -14.96 -13.01
N PHE A 133 1.04 -13.74 -13.25
CA PHE A 133 0.98 -13.17 -14.60
C PHE A 133 2.38 -12.97 -15.20
N LEU A 134 3.34 -12.50 -14.41
CA LEU A 134 4.72 -12.32 -14.86
C LEU A 134 5.36 -13.66 -15.26
N VAL A 135 5.17 -14.71 -14.44
CA VAL A 135 5.66 -16.07 -14.73
C VAL A 135 4.98 -16.64 -15.97
N ALA A 136 3.65 -16.57 -16.07
CA ALA A 136 2.88 -17.09 -17.20
C ALA A 136 3.32 -16.45 -18.52
N MET A 137 3.42 -15.11 -18.57
CA MET A 137 3.83 -14.38 -19.76
C MET A 137 5.33 -14.57 -20.07
N GLY A 138 6.17 -14.68 -19.05
CA GLY A 138 7.59 -15.01 -19.20
C GLY A 138 7.82 -16.39 -19.82
N LEU A 139 7.11 -17.41 -19.33
CA LEU A 139 7.14 -18.76 -19.90
C LEU A 139 6.65 -18.79 -21.35
N GLN A 140 5.60 -18.04 -21.68
CA GLN A 140 5.14 -17.91 -23.06
C GLN A 140 6.20 -17.28 -23.96
N HIS A 141 6.89 -16.24 -23.49
CA HIS A 141 7.94 -15.59 -24.26
C HIS A 141 9.15 -16.51 -24.46
N LEU A 142 9.60 -17.19 -23.41
CA LEU A 142 10.69 -18.16 -23.48
C LEU A 142 10.36 -19.30 -24.44
N LYS A 143 9.16 -19.87 -24.35
CA LYS A 143 8.67 -20.88 -25.28
C LYS A 143 8.72 -20.34 -26.71
N SER A 144 8.18 -19.15 -26.97
CA SER A 144 8.19 -18.59 -28.32
C SER A 144 9.59 -18.42 -28.92
N ARG A 145 10.58 -18.05 -28.10
CA ARG A 145 11.98 -17.96 -28.56
C ARG A 145 12.58 -19.32 -28.88
N LEU A 146 12.41 -20.30 -27.99
CA LEU A 146 12.93 -21.66 -28.19
C LEU A 146 12.34 -22.33 -29.44
N TYR A 147 11.04 -22.13 -29.70
CA TYR A 147 10.41 -22.64 -30.92
C TYR A 147 10.86 -21.92 -32.19
N GLN A 148 11.19 -20.63 -32.09
CA GLN A 148 11.64 -19.84 -33.24
C GLN A 148 13.05 -20.21 -33.70
N GLU A 149 13.92 -20.65 -32.78
CA GLU A 149 15.25 -21.18 -33.12
C GLU A 149 15.21 -22.63 -33.63
N GLY A 150 14.17 -23.40 -33.26
CA GLY A 150 14.18 -24.86 -33.42
C GLY A 150 13.46 -25.46 -34.63
N SER A 151 12.65 -24.74 -35.41
CA SER A 151 11.72 -25.49 -36.28
C SER A 151 11.23 -24.80 -37.56
N GLY A 152 11.81 -25.25 -38.68
CA GLY A 152 11.13 -25.49 -39.96
C GLY A 152 10.38 -26.84 -40.01
N SER A 153 10.06 -27.45 -38.87
CA SER A 153 9.29 -28.71 -38.79
C SER A 153 7.79 -28.44 -38.63
N LYS A 154 7.03 -29.15 -39.47
CA LYS A 154 5.60 -29.04 -39.73
C LYS A 154 4.75 -29.21 -38.47
N GLN A 155 3.82 -28.28 -38.32
CA GLN A 155 2.89 -28.11 -37.21
C GLN A 155 1.81 -29.19 -37.25
N THR A 156 1.96 -30.25 -36.45
CA THR A 156 0.85 -31.17 -36.16
C THR A 156 -0.08 -30.57 -35.12
N VAL A 157 -1.24 -30.10 -35.59
CA VAL A 157 -2.41 -29.71 -34.82
C VAL A 157 -2.98 -30.97 -34.15
N GLY A 158 -3.34 -30.89 -32.86
CA GLY A 158 -4.05 -32.01 -32.23
C GLY A 158 -4.56 -31.79 -30.81
N TYR A 159 -3.76 -31.21 -29.91
CA TYR A 159 -4.20 -30.99 -28.53
C TYR A 159 -3.70 -29.66 -28.00
N ILE A 160 -4.61 -28.69 -27.85
CA ILE A 160 -4.36 -27.50 -27.04
C ILE A 160 -4.22 -27.99 -25.60
N SER A 161 -2.99 -28.20 -25.15
CA SER A 161 -2.69 -28.61 -23.77
C SER A 161 -3.41 -27.68 -22.78
N ALA A 162 -3.85 -28.20 -21.63
CA ALA A 162 -4.46 -27.38 -20.57
C ALA A 162 -3.60 -26.14 -20.21
N ALA A 163 -2.28 -26.25 -20.30
CA ALA A 163 -1.35 -25.14 -20.12
C ALA A 163 -1.53 -24.01 -21.13
N ALA A 164 -1.83 -24.31 -22.40
CA ALA A 164 -2.10 -23.30 -23.42
C ALA A 164 -3.41 -22.55 -23.11
N ARG A 165 -4.46 -23.26 -22.67
CA ARG A 165 -5.72 -22.62 -22.23
C ARG A 165 -5.51 -21.71 -21.02
N ALA A 166 -4.69 -22.14 -20.06
CA ALA A 166 -4.34 -21.31 -18.90
C ALA A 166 -3.58 -20.04 -19.31
N LEU A 167 -2.59 -20.15 -20.21
CA LEU A 167 -1.85 -18.99 -20.74
C LEU A 167 -2.78 -18.02 -21.50
N ASP A 168 -3.72 -18.55 -22.27
CA ASP A 168 -4.72 -17.74 -22.96
C ASP A 168 -5.65 -17.03 -21.97
N ALA A 169 -6.03 -17.69 -20.86
CA ALA A 169 -6.79 -17.07 -19.78
C ALA A 169 -6.05 -15.89 -19.13
N PHE A 170 -4.77 -16.05 -18.79
CA PHE A 170 -3.94 -14.95 -18.30
C PHE A 170 -3.86 -13.81 -19.33
N ARG A 171 -3.67 -14.13 -20.61
CA ARG A 171 -3.59 -13.11 -21.65
C ARG A 171 -4.91 -12.37 -21.87
N GLY A 172 -6.04 -13.08 -21.75
CA GLY A 172 -7.37 -12.50 -21.88
C GLY A 172 -7.70 -11.53 -20.74
N SER A 173 -7.39 -11.90 -19.50
CA SER A 173 -7.75 -11.11 -18.32
C SER A 173 -6.76 -10.02 -17.93
N ILE A 174 -5.56 -9.96 -18.54
CA ILE A 174 -4.51 -9.00 -18.19
C ILE A 174 -4.95 -7.53 -18.27
N ALA A 175 -5.81 -7.26 -19.24
CA ALA A 175 -6.37 -5.94 -19.51
C ALA A 175 -7.25 -5.45 -18.34
N ASN A 176 -8.12 -6.33 -17.86
CA ASN A 176 -9.03 -6.05 -16.76
C ASN A 176 -8.28 -6.03 -15.43
N PHE A 177 -7.31 -6.94 -15.25
CA PHE A 177 -6.42 -6.91 -14.09
C PHE A 177 -5.68 -5.58 -13.98
N TRP A 178 -5.05 -5.11 -15.06
CA TRP A 178 -4.35 -3.84 -15.08
C TRP A 178 -5.28 -2.67 -14.76
N SER A 179 -6.51 -2.67 -15.28
CA SER A 179 -7.48 -1.61 -15.00
C SER A 179 -7.86 -1.57 -13.52
N SER A 180 -8.14 -2.73 -12.92
CA SER A 180 -8.45 -2.82 -11.49
C SER A 180 -7.27 -2.38 -10.62
N ALA A 181 -6.06 -2.85 -10.93
CA ALA A 181 -4.84 -2.44 -10.23
C ALA A 181 -4.57 -0.92 -10.38
N ALA A 182 -4.80 -0.36 -11.56
CA ALA A 182 -4.62 1.08 -11.81
C ALA A 182 -5.61 1.94 -11.00
N VAL A 183 -6.87 1.51 -10.90
CA VAL A 183 -7.88 2.18 -10.05
C VAL A 183 -7.52 2.07 -8.59
N LEU A 184 -7.10 0.89 -8.12
CA LEU A 184 -6.65 0.69 -6.75
C LEU A 184 -5.46 1.59 -6.42
N SER A 185 -4.44 1.63 -7.29
CA SER A 185 -3.27 2.50 -7.13
C SER A 185 -3.64 3.98 -7.11
N LEU A 186 -4.52 4.42 -8.02
CA LEU A 186 -4.99 5.80 -8.04
C LEU A 186 -5.69 6.18 -6.72
N THR A 187 -6.59 5.31 -6.23
CA THR A 187 -7.28 5.52 -4.96
C THR A 187 -6.30 5.56 -3.79
N MET A 188 -5.36 4.61 -3.71
CA MET A 188 -4.35 4.56 -2.66
C MET A 188 -3.47 5.83 -2.66
N LEU A 189 -3.12 6.35 -3.84
CA LEU A 189 -2.38 7.60 -3.98
C LEU A 189 -3.19 8.82 -3.56
N ILE A 190 -4.45 8.91 -3.95
CA ILE A 190 -5.33 10.03 -3.54
C ILE A 190 -5.49 10.05 -2.02
N VAL A 191 -5.73 8.89 -1.40
CA VAL A 191 -5.87 8.77 0.06
C VAL A 191 -4.54 9.12 0.75
N SER A 192 -3.41 8.61 0.27
CA SER A 192 -2.09 8.89 0.84
C SER A 192 -1.70 10.36 0.74
N LEU A 193 -1.98 10.98 -0.40
CA LEU A 193 -1.80 12.42 -0.62
C LEU A 193 -2.70 13.24 0.30
N ARG A 194 -3.95 12.81 0.53
CA ARG A 194 -4.85 13.47 1.47
C ARG A 194 -4.31 13.40 2.91
N ILE A 195 -3.91 12.22 3.37
CA ILE A 195 -3.30 12.00 4.69
C ILE A 195 -2.07 12.92 4.86
N THR A 196 -1.17 12.92 3.89
CA THR A 196 0.09 13.67 3.97
C THR A 196 -0.12 15.18 3.79
N SER A 197 -1.07 15.59 2.94
CA SER A 197 -1.41 17.00 2.71
C SER A 197 -2.16 17.63 3.90
N ARG A 198 -2.81 16.82 4.74
CA ARG A 198 -3.46 17.28 5.96
C ARG A 198 -2.66 17.00 7.22
N ALA A 199 -1.55 16.27 7.13
CA ALA A 199 -0.70 15.88 8.24
C ALA A 199 -0.44 16.98 9.28
N LYS A 200 -0.17 18.24 8.88
CA LYS A 200 0.04 19.32 9.85
C LYS A 200 -1.21 19.67 10.65
N ILE A 201 -2.34 19.82 9.96
CA ILE A 201 -3.63 20.18 10.56
C ILE A 201 -4.14 19.02 11.42
N ASP A 202 -4.02 17.81 10.88
CA ASP A 202 -4.45 16.60 11.57
C ASP A 202 -3.52 16.26 12.73
N ALA A 203 -2.23 16.63 12.69
CA ALA A 203 -1.32 16.48 13.82
C ALA A 203 -1.73 17.33 15.03
N ASP A 204 -2.16 18.57 14.82
CA ASP A 204 -2.63 19.42 15.94
C ASP A 204 -3.92 18.83 16.56
N ARG A 205 -4.85 18.36 15.73
CA ARG A 205 -6.08 17.70 16.21
C ARG A 205 -5.79 16.36 16.87
N ALA A 206 -4.92 15.55 16.27
CA ALA A 206 -4.50 14.27 16.82
C ALA A 206 -3.79 14.48 18.15
N LEU A 207 -2.94 15.48 18.28
CA LEU A 207 -2.29 15.83 19.55
C LEU A 207 -3.31 16.25 20.60
N LEU A 208 -4.32 17.05 20.25
CA LEU A 208 -5.40 17.40 21.17
C LEU A 208 -6.23 16.17 21.58
N ALA A 209 -6.60 15.32 20.62
CA ALA A 209 -7.31 14.07 20.88
C ALA A 209 -6.48 13.14 21.79
N TRP A 210 -5.19 13.03 21.51
CA TRP A 210 -4.24 12.27 22.31
C TRP A 210 -4.14 12.78 23.74
N ARG A 211 -4.06 14.11 23.92
CA ARG A 211 -4.10 14.74 25.24
C ARG A 211 -5.40 14.43 25.98
N SER A 212 -6.53 14.37 25.28
CA SER A 212 -7.80 13.94 25.87
C SER A 212 -7.91 12.44 26.13
N GLY A 213 -6.89 11.66 25.83
CA GLY A 213 -6.82 10.22 26.12
C GLY A 213 -7.08 9.31 24.92
N SER A 214 -7.36 9.86 23.73
CA SER A 214 -7.57 9.08 22.51
C SER A 214 -6.25 8.51 21.99
N ALA A 215 -6.34 7.39 21.27
CA ALA A 215 -5.19 6.87 20.56
C ALA A 215 -4.86 7.70 19.31
N VAL A 216 -3.59 7.64 18.88
CA VAL A 216 -3.10 8.34 17.69
C VAL A 216 -2.25 7.44 16.82
N SER A 217 -2.49 7.51 15.52
CA SER A 217 -1.59 6.90 14.54
C SER A 217 -0.36 7.79 14.31
N ALA A 218 0.78 7.36 14.84
CA ALA A 218 2.04 8.06 14.68
C ALA A 218 2.73 7.76 13.33
N TYR A 219 2.24 6.77 12.58
CA TYR A 219 2.94 6.18 11.44
C TYR A 219 2.22 6.37 10.10
N ASP A 220 1.14 7.14 10.08
CA ASP A 220 0.29 7.35 8.90
C ASP A 220 1.06 7.79 7.66
N ILE A 221 1.98 8.75 7.80
CA ILE A 221 2.72 9.31 6.66
C ILE A 221 3.67 8.27 6.07
N GLN A 222 4.36 7.52 6.92
CA GLN A 222 5.30 6.48 6.52
C GLN A 222 4.56 5.35 5.82
N LEU A 223 3.47 4.86 6.44
CA LEU A 223 2.63 3.80 5.87
C LEU A 223 2.01 4.23 4.54
N ALA A 224 1.42 5.42 4.48
CA ALA A 224 0.84 5.97 3.26
C ALA A 224 1.87 6.06 2.12
N THR A 225 3.11 6.43 2.45
CA THR A 225 4.19 6.51 1.46
C THR A 225 4.60 5.12 0.95
N ILE A 226 4.73 4.13 1.83
CA ILE A 226 5.09 2.77 1.43
C ILE A 226 3.96 2.15 0.59
N VAL A 227 2.71 2.28 1.02
CA VAL A 227 1.52 1.81 0.29
C VAL A 227 1.41 2.47 -1.09
N SER A 228 1.64 3.78 -1.17
CA SER A 228 1.69 4.52 -2.43
C SER A 228 2.73 3.94 -3.39
N CYS A 229 3.94 3.70 -2.90
CA CYS A 229 5.01 3.10 -3.70
C CYS A 229 4.65 1.68 -4.14
N PHE A 230 4.18 0.84 -3.20
CA PHE A 230 3.75 -0.53 -3.47
C PHE A 230 2.74 -0.55 -4.62
N SER A 231 1.67 0.24 -4.53
CA SER A 231 0.56 0.20 -5.50
C SER A 231 0.96 0.55 -6.94
N LEU A 232 2.05 1.30 -7.13
CA LEU A 232 2.54 1.66 -8.47
C LEU A 232 3.17 0.45 -9.19
N PHE A 233 3.85 -0.44 -8.46
CA PHE A 233 4.63 -1.52 -9.08
C PHE A 233 3.77 -2.59 -9.79
N PRO A 234 2.68 -3.11 -9.20
CA PRO A 234 1.72 -3.97 -9.91
C PRO A 234 1.27 -3.38 -11.25
N VAL A 235 0.88 -2.11 -11.24
CA VAL A 235 0.37 -1.41 -12.42
C VAL A 235 1.44 -1.31 -13.49
N LEU A 236 2.66 -0.92 -13.11
CA LEU A 236 3.80 -0.86 -14.03
C LEU A 236 4.11 -2.23 -14.63
N ILE A 237 4.19 -3.29 -13.82
CA ILE A 237 4.47 -4.64 -14.33
C ILE A 237 3.38 -5.07 -15.32
N LEU A 238 2.11 -4.94 -14.95
CA LEU A 238 0.99 -5.34 -15.80
C LEU A 238 0.90 -4.48 -17.09
N GLY A 239 1.14 -3.18 -16.99
CA GLY A 239 1.23 -2.26 -18.13
C GLY A 239 2.37 -2.62 -19.08
N LEU A 240 3.50 -3.04 -18.51
CA LEU A 240 4.62 -3.65 -19.21
C LEU A 240 4.37 -5.11 -19.57
N LEU A 241 3.20 -5.72 -19.40
CA LEU A 241 2.89 -7.04 -19.98
C LEU A 241 1.83 -6.93 -21.08
N ILE A 242 0.98 -5.92 -21.00
CA ILE A 242 0.02 -5.58 -22.03
C ILE A 242 0.71 -5.29 -23.38
N LYS A 243 0.30 -6.02 -24.42
CA LYS A 243 0.78 -5.84 -25.80
C LYS A 243 -0.29 -5.11 -26.63
N ASN A 244 -0.60 -3.87 -26.24
CA ASN A 244 -1.61 -3.06 -26.93
C ASN A 244 -1.03 -2.31 -28.15
N ARG A 245 -1.82 -2.26 -29.22
CA ARG A 245 -1.62 -1.36 -30.37
C ARG A 245 -2.58 -0.16 -30.27
N GLY A 246 -2.25 0.94 -30.94
CA GLY A 246 -3.15 2.09 -31.09
C GLY A 246 -3.40 2.92 -29.83
N HIS A 247 -4.61 3.48 -29.70
CA HIS A 247 -5.02 4.41 -28.65
C HIS A 247 -4.92 3.84 -27.23
N ARG A 248 -5.18 2.54 -27.05
CA ARG A 248 -5.13 1.89 -25.74
C ARG A 248 -3.73 1.92 -25.13
N ARG A 249 -2.68 1.86 -25.96
CA ARG A 249 -1.29 2.02 -25.50
C ARG A 249 -1.02 3.43 -24.97
N TRP A 250 -1.64 4.45 -25.57
CA TRP A 250 -1.52 5.83 -25.10
C TRP A 250 -2.21 6.00 -23.74
N LEU A 251 -3.44 5.50 -23.59
CA LEU A 251 -4.15 5.55 -22.31
C LEU A 251 -3.35 4.87 -21.20
N VAL A 252 -2.83 3.67 -21.45
CA VAL A 252 -1.96 2.96 -20.50
C VAL A 252 -0.75 3.83 -20.16
N GLY A 253 -0.05 4.39 -21.16
CA GLY A 253 1.08 5.30 -20.93
C GLY A 253 0.73 6.51 -20.07
N SER A 254 -0.35 7.23 -20.40
CA SER A 254 -0.81 8.41 -19.68
C SER A 254 -1.15 8.09 -18.21
N VAL A 255 -1.82 6.97 -17.95
CA VAL A 255 -2.11 6.51 -16.58
C VAL A 255 -0.83 6.30 -15.78
N HIS A 256 0.19 5.64 -16.35
CA HIS A 256 1.48 5.46 -15.66
C HIS A 256 2.18 6.78 -15.35
N VAL A 257 2.16 7.75 -16.28
CA VAL A 257 2.72 9.08 -16.06
C VAL A 257 2.01 9.78 -14.90
N ILE A 258 0.68 9.75 -14.88
CA ILE A 258 -0.12 10.36 -13.81
C ILE A 258 0.21 9.70 -12.47
N LEU A 259 0.13 8.37 -12.38
CA LEU A 259 0.43 7.64 -11.14
C LEU A 259 1.86 7.90 -10.65
N TYR A 260 2.83 7.96 -11.57
CA TYR A 260 4.21 8.28 -11.21
C TYR A 260 4.37 9.69 -10.65
N VAL A 261 3.78 10.70 -11.29
CA VAL A 261 3.81 12.08 -10.79
C VAL A 261 3.17 12.15 -9.42
N LEU A 262 2.03 11.48 -9.20
CA LEU A 262 1.37 11.44 -7.89
C LEU A 262 2.25 10.78 -6.82
N VAL A 263 2.95 9.68 -7.14
CA VAL A 263 3.93 9.05 -6.23
C VAL A 263 5.07 10.00 -5.90
N LEU A 264 5.63 10.70 -6.90
CA LEU A 264 6.70 11.68 -6.66
C LEU A 264 6.23 12.83 -5.77
N VAL A 265 5.03 13.34 -6.00
CA VAL A 265 4.41 14.38 -5.15
C VAL A 265 4.24 13.85 -3.73
N GLN A 266 3.72 12.63 -3.57
CA GLN A 266 3.56 11.99 -2.27
C GLN A 266 4.90 11.87 -1.52
N ILE A 267 5.95 11.40 -2.20
CA ILE A 267 7.29 11.27 -1.61
C ILE A 267 7.83 12.64 -1.19
N ARG A 268 7.70 13.66 -2.06
CA ARG A 268 8.15 15.03 -1.76
C ARG A 268 7.39 15.63 -0.58
N LEU A 269 6.07 15.41 -0.51
CA LEU A 269 5.26 15.84 0.63
C LEU A 269 5.65 15.11 1.91
N ALA A 270 5.86 13.79 1.86
CA ALA A 270 6.26 12.99 3.01
C ALA A 270 7.61 13.43 3.58
N ILE A 271 8.60 13.72 2.71
CA ILE A 271 9.91 14.22 3.12
C ILE A 271 9.79 15.63 3.73
N SER A 272 9.07 16.54 3.07
CA SER A 272 8.94 17.93 3.53
C SER A 272 8.09 18.07 4.81
N ARG A 273 7.18 17.11 5.06
CA ARG A 273 6.21 17.15 6.16
C ARG A 273 6.37 15.99 7.12
N SER A 274 7.57 15.45 7.28
CA SER A 274 7.85 14.44 8.29
C SER A 274 7.54 15.00 9.69
N VAL A 275 6.30 14.80 10.17
CA VAL A 275 5.78 15.23 11.49
C VAL A 275 6.40 14.42 12.64
N GLY A 276 7.15 13.36 12.33
CA GLY A 276 7.82 12.52 13.33
C GLY A 276 8.75 13.29 14.27
N SER A 277 9.11 14.55 14.01
CA SER A 277 9.82 15.41 14.96
C SER A 277 8.91 16.10 15.99
N THR A 278 7.62 16.34 15.69
CA THR A 278 6.72 17.14 16.53
C THR A 278 6.07 16.32 17.65
N ILE A 279 5.82 15.02 17.45
CA ILE A 279 5.27 14.12 18.48
C ILE A 279 6.38 13.49 19.35
N LYS A 280 7.66 13.75 19.06
CA LYS A 280 8.81 13.33 19.88
C LYS A 280 8.93 14.19 21.15
N SER A 281 7.99 14.06 22.08
CA SER A 281 8.33 14.32 23.48
C SER A 281 9.32 13.25 23.96
N SER A 282 10.22 13.61 24.87
CA SER A 282 11.29 12.72 25.36
C SER A 282 10.77 11.41 25.96
N LEU A 283 9.57 11.41 26.57
CA LEU A 283 8.92 10.19 27.09
C LEU A 283 8.20 9.36 26.02
N GLY A 284 7.71 9.97 24.93
CA GLY A 284 7.18 9.24 23.78
C GLY A 284 8.24 8.37 23.09
N ALA A 285 9.52 8.76 23.22
CA ALA A 285 10.65 7.98 22.71
C ALA A 285 10.85 6.64 23.45
N ALA A 286 10.34 6.49 24.68
CA ALA A 286 10.44 5.24 25.45
C ALA A 286 9.60 4.10 24.85
N CYS A 287 8.48 4.43 24.19
CA CYS A 287 7.70 3.48 23.37
C CYS A 287 8.26 3.24 21.97
N ASN A 288 9.57 3.51 21.83
CA ASN A 288 10.38 3.20 20.68
C ASN A 288 9.88 3.67 19.29
N PRO A 289 9.28 4.87 19.11
CA PRO A 289 9.06 5.46 17.78
C PRO A 289 10.39 5.69 17.05
N SER A 290 11.51 5.69 17.77
CA SER A 290 12.85 5.82 17.20
C SER A 290 13.26 4.62 16.36
N THR A 291 12.79 3.40 16.65
CA THR A 291 13.13 2.22 15.84
C THR A 291 12.32 2.21 14.56
N VAL A 292 11.02 2.57 14.56
CA VAL A 292 10.27 2.75 13.30
C VAL A 292 10.83 3.87 12.45
N ASP A 293 11.12 5.03 13.04
CA ASP A 293 11.72 6.14 12.30
C ASP A 293 13.12 5.77 11.80
N ARG A 294 13.90 4.99 12.56
CA ARG A 294 15.21 4.47 12.15
C ARG A 294 15.08 3.40 11.06
N VAL A 295 14.13 2.49 11.16
CA VAL A 295 13.80 1.46 10.14
C VAL A 295 13.34 2.17 8.87
N PHE A 296 12.45 3.14 8.97
CA PHE A 296 11.99 3.95 7.85
C PHE A 296 13.13 4.79 7.24
N ARG A 297 14.00 5.42 8.03
CA ARG A 297 15.15 6.14 7.49
C ARG A 297 16.20 5.21 6.90
N LYS A 298 16.40 4.03 7.47
CA LYS A 298 17.39 3.03 7.04
C LYS A 298 16.94 2.32 5.77
N TYR A 299 15.69 1.88 5.72
CA TYR A 299 15.12 1.08 4.62
C TYR A 299 14.27 1.91 3.64
N GLY A 300 13.58 2.95 4.10
CA GLY A 300 12.94 3.99 3.28
C GLY A 300 13.88 5.14 2.90
N SER A 301 15.19 4.89 2.97
CA SER A 301 16.29 5.79 2.60
C SER A 301 16.16 6.34 1.16
N PRO A 302 16.86 7.46 0.82
CA PRO A 302 17.13 7.88 -0.56
C PRO A 302 17.52 6.76 -1.52
N VAL A 303 18.10 5.64 -1.07
CA VAL A 303 18.36 4.47 -1.92
C VAL A 303 17.07 3.83 -2.44
N PHE A 304 16.04 3.69 -1.60
CA PHE A 304 14.72 3.21 -2.02
C PHE A 304 14.06 4.18 -3.00
N TYR A 305 14.22 5.48 -2.77
CA TYR A 305 13.73 6.54 -3.67
C TYR A 305 14.50 6.63 -4.99
N VAL A 306 15.81 6.36 -4.99
CA VAL A 306 16.64 6.28 -6.20
C VAL A 306 16.30 5.02 -7.00
N LEU A 307 16.06 3.89 -6.32
CA LEU A 307 15.60 2.64 -6.94
C LEU A 307 14.18 2.75 -7.50
N LEU A 308 13.32 3.60 -6.91
CA LEU A 308 12.04 4.01 -7.51
C LEU A 308 12.23 4.96 -8.69
N ALA A 309 13.10 5.95 -8.53
CA ALA A 309 13.28 7.00 -9.52
C ALA A 309 13.90 6.47 -10.81
N VAL A 310 14.87 5.57 -10.78
CA VAL A 310 15.63 5.19 -11.98
C VAL A 310 14.80 4.37 -12.98
N PRO A 311 14.17 3.23 -12.62
CA PRO A 311 13.41 2.42 -13.55
C PRO A 311 12.14 3.13 -14.00
N VAL A 312 11.49 3.86 -13.09
CA VAL A 312 10.24 4.54 -13.38
C VAL A 312 10.46 5.83 -14.16
N SER A 313 11.49 6.63 -13.84
CA SER A 313 11.87 7.78 -14.69
C SER A 313 12.22 7.30 -16.09
N LEU A 314 12.90 6.16 -16.25
CA LEU A 314 13.25 5.68 -17.57
C LEU A 314 12.02 5.27 -18.39
N VAL A 315 11.05 4.56 -17.79
CA VAL A 315 9.79 4.22 -18.46
C VAL A 315 8.94 5.47 -18.74
N VAL A 316 8.88 6.41 -17.80
CA VAL A 316 8.14 7.67 -17.96
C VAL A 316 8.79 8.58 -19.00
N LEU A 317 10.11 8.66 -19.04
CA LEU A 317 10.85 9.41 -20.07
C LEU A 317 10.62 8.79 -21.45
N LEU A 318 10.59 7.46 -21.56
CA LEU A 318 10.24 6.79 -22.82
C LEU A 318 8.78 7.04 -23.24
N ALA A 319 7.85 7.07 -22.29
CA ALA A 319 6.44 7.37 -22.55
C ALA A 319 6.25 8.85 -22.94
N ALA A 320 6.85 9.78 -22.20
CA ALA A 320 6.80 11.22 -22.44
C ALA A 320 7.46 11.57 -23.78
N ALA A 321 8.63 10.99 -24.08
CA ALA A 321 9.28 11.12 -25.38
C ALA A 321 8.34 10.67 -26.50
N ALA A 322 7.66 9.52 -26.36
CA ALA A 322 6.70 9.05 -27.36
C ALA A 322 5.48 9.97 -27.55
N VAL A 323 5.00 10.63 -26.48
CA VAL A 323 3.88 11.58 -26.52
C VAL A 323 4.29 12.90 -27.18
N LEU A 324 5.37 13.51 -26.71
CA LEU A 324 5.88 14.78 -27.25
C LEU A 324 6.19 14.64 -28.75
N PHE A 325 6.76 13.52 -29.16
CA PHE A 325 7.09 13.27 -30.57
C PHE A 325 5.85 13.21 -31.47
N ARG A 326 4.72 12.67 -30.99
CA ARG A 326 3.46 12.66 -31.77
C ARG A 326 2.81 14.03 -31.84
N GLY A 327 2.88 14.83 -30.78
CA GLY A 327 2.44 16.21 -30.79
C GLY A 327 3.22 17.04 -31.82
N CYS A 328 4.56 16.91 -31.83
CA CYS A 328 5.42 17.62 -32.79
C CYS A 328 5.25 17.15 -34.25
N ARG A 329 4.89 15.88 -34.48
CA ARG A 329 4.63 15.34 -35.83
C ARG A 329 3.42 16.00 -36.52
N SER A 330 2.51 16.61 -35.76
CA SER A 330 1.30 17.23 -36.33
C SER A 330 1.57 18.51 -37.14
N GLY A 331 2.79 19.05 -37.16
CA GLY A 331 3.05 20.38 -37.72
C GLY A 331 4.35 20.57 -38.52
N SER A 332 5.03 19.53 -38.99
CA SER A 332 6.30 19.69 -39.73
C SER A 332 6.25 19.07 -41.12
N GLU A 333 6.55 19.90 -42.13
CA GLU A 333 6.47 19.63 -43.58
C GLU A 333 7.77 19.01 -44.16
N ASN A 334 8.88 18.99 -43.40
CA ASN A 334 10.17 18.47 -43.85
C ASN A 334 10.35 16.98 -43.49
N GLN A 335 9.69 16.11 -44.26
CA GLN A 335 9.59 14.66 -44.03
C GLN A 335 10.89 13.86 -44.26
N ALA A 336 11.78 14.31 -45.14
CA ALA A 336 12.86 13.46 -45.66
C ALA A 336 14.06 13.28 -44.69
N GLU A 337 14.60 14.36 -44.12
CA GLU A 337 15.74 14.25 -43.18
C GLU A 337 15.34 13.67 -41.82
N GLN A 338 14.10 13.91 -41.40
CA GLN A 338 13.59 13.43 -40.12
C GLN A 338 13.45 11.89 -40.07
N THR A 339 13.30 11.22 -41.23
CA THR A 339 13.12 9.76 -41.30
C THR A 339 14.39 8.96 -40.98
N LYS A 340 15.59 9.47 -41.29
CA LYS A 340 16.86 8.74 -41.06
C LYS A 340 17.26 8.72 -39.59
N ALA A 341 17.22 9.88 -38.91
CA ALA A 341 17.42 9.96 -37.47
C ALA A 341 16.35 9.14 -36.72
N TRP A 342 15.12 9.12 -37.24
CA TRP A 342 14.01 8.33 -36.70
C TRP A 342 14.21 6.82 -36.80
N GLN A 343 14.70 6.31 -37.93
CA GLN A 343 15.03 4.88 -38.07
C GLN A 343 16.12 4.47 -37.07
N LEU A 344 17.11 5.33 -36.84
CA LEU A 344 18.21 5.04 -35.92
C LEU A 344 17.73 5.00 -34.45
N VAL A 345 16.95 6.01 -34.03
CA VAL A 345 16.35 6.06 -32.68
C VAL A 345 15.34 4.93 -32.48
N THR A 346 14.47 4.64 -33.44
CA THR A 346 13.48 3.56 -33.32
C THR A 346 14.12 2.18 -33.31
N ASN A 347 15.19 1.97 -34.08
CA ASN A 347 15.95 0.72 -34.05
C ASN A 347 16.68 0.56 -32.71
N LEU A 348 17.30 1.62 -32.17
CA LEU A 348 17.87 1.60 -30.82
C LEU A 348 16.82 1.32 -29.74
N LEU A 349 15.67 2.01 -29.79
CA LEU A 349 14.56 1.78 -28.85
C LEU A 349 14.00 0.37 -28.94
N ARG A 350 14.01 -0.22 -30.15
CA ARG A 350 13.51 -1.57 -30.39
C ARG A 350 14.52 -2.62 -29.94
N LEU A 351 15.81 -2.37 -30.13
CA LEU A 351 16.91 -3.25 -29.72
C LEU A 351 17.00 -3.34 -28.19
N TYR A 352 16.94 -2.18 -27.51
CA TYR A 352 17.00 -2.13 -26.05
C TYR A 352 15.63 -2.27 -25.38
N GLY A 353 14.53 -2.12 -26.12
CA GLY A 353 13.18 -2.05 -25.56
C GLY A 353 12.74 -3.32 -24.83
N ASP A 354 13.03 -4.50 -25.37
CA ASP A 354 12.64 -5.76 -24.74
C ASP A 354 13.49 -6.05 -23.50
N SER A 355 14.81 -5.84 -23.57
CA SER A 355 15.71 -5.99 -22.42
C SER A 355 15.37 -5.01 -21.31
N LEU A 356 15.03 -3.76 -21.68
CA LEU A 356 14.68 -2.74 -20.71
C LEU A 356 13.33 -3.02 -20.06
N ARG A 357 12.34 -3.47 -20.84
CA ARG A 357 11.04 -3.90 -20.32
C ARG A 357 11.22 -5.04 -19.32
N ALA A 358 12.03 -6.04 -19.65
CA ALA A 358 12.34 -7.15 -18.75
C ALA A 358 13.04 -6.66 -17.47
N PHE A 359 14.08 -5.83 -17.60
CA PHE A 359 14.78 -5.24 -16.47
C PHE A 359 13.84 -4.46 -15.55
N THR A 360 13.01 -3.57 -16.11
CA THR A 360 12.06 -2.79 -15.32
C THR A 360 11.00 -3.67 -14.67
N SER A 361 10.47 -4.69 -15.36
CA SER A 361 9.54 -5.64 -14.76
C SER A 361 10.16 -6.38 -13.57
N VAL A 362 11.41 -6.85 -13.69
CA VAL A 362 12.15 -7.51 -12.60
C VAL A 362 12.42 -6.54 -11.45
N ALA A 363 12.87 -5.32 -11.74
CA ALA A 363 13.11 -4.29 -10.72
C ALA A 363 11.81 -3.95 -9.97
N CYS A 364 10.71 -3.71 -10.68
CA CYS A 364 9.41 -3.45 -10.07
C CYS A 364 8.92 -4.66 -9.26
N PHE A 365 9.16 -5.88 -9.72
CA PHE A 365 8.79 -7.10 -9.01
C PHE A 365 9.53 -7.19 -7.66
N VAL A 366 10.85 -6.98 -7.66
CA VAL A 366 11.66 -6.96 -6.45
C VAL A 366 11.19 -5.86 -5.49
N LEU A 367 10.95 -4.65 -6.00
CA LEU A 367 10.48 -3.52 -5.19
C LEU A 367 9.07 -3.72 -4.63
N MET A 368 8.17 -4.36 -5.39
CA MET A 368 6.82 -4.73 -4.94
C MET A 368 6.88 -5.64 -3.71
N TRP A 369 7.63 -6.73 -3.80
CA TRP A 369 7.80 -7.67 -2.69
C TRP A 369 8.58 -7.06 -1.52
N ALA A 370 9.61 -6.25 -1.78
CA ALA A 370 10.32 -5.51 -0.75
C ALA A 370 9.40 -4.54 0.00
N SER A 371 8.46 -3.89 -0.70
CA SER A 371 7.46 -3.00 -0.08
C SER A 371 6.50 -3.77 0.81
N ILE A 372 6.03 -4.95 0.40
CA ILE A 372 5.22 -5.83 1.27
C ILE A 372 6.01 -6.26 2.49
N GLY A 373 7.26 -6.70 2.32
CA GLY A 373 8.13 -7.07 3.45
C GLY A 373 8.33 -5.92 4.43
N LEU A 374 8.51 -4.70 3.93
CA LEU A 374 8.60 -3.50 4.76
C LEU A 374 7.28 -3.19 5.48
N LEU A 375 6.13 -3.30 4.81
CA LEU A 375 4.81 -3.12 5.44
C LEU A 375 4.57 -4.14 6.55
N LEU A 376 4.88 -5.42 6.30
CA LEU A 376 4.75 -6.48 7.30
C LEU A 376 5.68 -6.24 8.49
N SER A 377 6.93 -5.86 8.24
CA SER A 377 7.89 -5.53 9.31
C SER A 377 7.42 -4.33 10.15
N MET A 378 6.94 -3.26 9.51
CA MET A 378 6.41 -2.09 10.20
C MET A 378 5.17 -2.45 11.00
N ARG A 379 4.28 -3.28 10.43
CA ARG A 379 3.07 -3.75 11.11
C ARG A 379 3.38 -4.60 12.33
N SER A 380 4.29 -5.58 12.22
CA SER A 380 4.73 -6.40 13.35
C SER A 380 5.30 -5.53 14.46
N PHE A 381 6.13 -4.56 14.11
CA PHE A 381 6.66 -3.62 15.08
C PHE A 381 5.55 -2.80 15.75
N ILE A 382 4.58 -2.27 15.00
CA ILE A 382 3.46 -1.52 15.58
C ILE A 382 2.69 -2.42 16.56
N ILE A 383 2.32 -3.64 16.15
CA ILE A 383 1.56 -4.56 17.01
C ILE A 383 2.33 -4.91 18.29
N GLU A 384 3.63 -5.16 18.18
CA GLU A 384 4.50 -5.44 19.33
C GLU A 384 4.53 -4.27 20.33
N ASN A 385 4.53 -3.02 19.87
CA ASN A 385 4.59 -1.85 20.76
C ASN A 385 3.21 -1.40 21.29
N VAL A 386 2.13 -1.73 20.59
CA VAL A 386 0.77 -1.29 20.96
C VAL A 386 0.05 -2.31 21.85
N GLY A 387 0.48 -3.57 21.79
CA GLY A 387 -0.17 -4.67 22.48
C GLY A 387 -1.46 -5.14 21.77
N HIS A 388 -2.22 -5.99 22.44
CA HIS A 388 -3.29 -6.79 21.83
C HIS A 388 -4.57 -6.00 21.45
N ASN A 389 -4.65 -4.71 21.82
CA ASN A 389 -5.83 -3.86 21.61
C ASN A 389 -5.71 -2.94 20.37
N ASP A 390 -4.86 -3.29 19.40
CA ASP A 390 -4.69 -2.49 18.18
C ASP A 390 -5.89 -2.66 17.22
N PRO A 391 -6.60 -1.57 16.85
CA PRO A 391 -7.69 -1.63 15.87
C PRO A 391 -7.24 -2.15 14.49
N ALA A 392 -5.94 -2.14 14.18
CA ALA A 392 -5.42 -2.77 12.95
C ALA A 392 -5.64 -4.30 12.91
N LEU A 393 -5.96 -4.93 14.04
CA LEU A 393 -6.35 -6.34 14.13
C LEU A 393 -7.83 -6.57 13.84
N GLU A 394 -8.67 -5.54 13.93
CA GLU A 394 -10.10 -5.65 13.67
C GLU A 394 -10.41 -5.65 12.17
N TRP A 395 -11.41 -6.45 11.81
CA TRP A 395 -11.94 -6.49 10.45
C TRP A 395 -12.96 -5.39 10.26
N THR A 396 -12.70 -4.48 9.32
CA THR A 396 -13.66 -3.42 8.97
C THR A 396 -14.38 -3.73 7.65
N PHE A 397 -15.55 -3.13 7.43
CA PHE A 397 -16.29 -3.28 6.17
C PHE A 397 -15.45 -2.89 4.95
N GLY A 398 -14.65 -1.82 5.06
CA GLY A 398 -13.76 -1.37 4.00
C GLY A 398 -12.70 -2.40 3.62
N GLN A 399 -12.21 -3.17 4.60
CA GLN A 399 -11.24 -4.25 4.36
C GLN A 399 -11.86 -5.42 3.56
N PHE A 400 -13.12 -5.79 3.82
CA PHE A 400 -13.82 -6.79 3.00
C PHE A 400 -14.06 -6.28 1.57
N LEU A 401 -14.43 -5.01 1.42
CA LEU A 401 -14.61 -4.39 0.11
C LEU A 401 -13.30 -4.38 -0.70
N ALA A 402 -12.17 -4.13 -0.05
CA ALA A 402 -10.85 -4.18 -0.68
C ALA A 402 -10.57 -5.57 -1.28
N LEU A 403 -10.90 -6.66 -0.56
CA LEU A 403 -10.77 -8.03 -1.06
C LEU A 403 -11.69 -8.32 -2.24
N ALA A 404 -12.90 -7.77 -2.24
CA ALA A 404 -13.88 -7.97 -3.31
C ALA A 404 -13.41 -7.42 -4.67
N THR A 405 -12.45 -6.48 -4.68
CA THR A 405 -11.82 -5.92 -5.91
C THR A 405 -11.25 -7.00 -6.84
N TRP A 406 -10.85 -8.15 -6.29
CA TRP A 406 -10.24 -9.24 -7.05
C TRP A 406 -11.23 -10.28 -7.57
N ILE A 407 -12.49 -10.25 -7.09
CA ILE A 407 -13.51 -11.23 -7.49
C ILE A 407 -13.81 -11.16 -9.00
N PRO A 408 -14.06 -9.98 -9.61
CA PRO A 408 -14.34 -9.91 -11.05
C PRO A 408 -13.21 -10.49 -11.90
N LEU A 409 -11.96 -10.24 -11.50
CA LEU A 409 -10.78 -10.79 -12.17
C LEU A 409 -10.74 -12.32 -12.09
N GLY A 410 -10.97 -12.87 -10.90
CA GLY A 410 -11.01 -14.33 -10.70
C GLY A 410 -12.10 -14.99 -11.52
N VAL A 411 -13.30 -14.39 -11.56
CA VAL A 411 -14.45 -14.89 -12.35
C VAL A 411 -14.13 -14.87 -13.83
N GLU A 412 -13.60 -13.78 -14.36
CA GLU A 412 -13.25 -13.67 -15.78
C GLU A 412 -12.14 -14.66 -16.17
N TRP A 413 -11.09 -14.76 -15.35
CA TRP A 413 -10.00 -15.71 -15.60
C TRP A 413 -10.52 -17.16 -15.59
N ALA A 414 -11.36 -17.52 -14.63
CA ALA A 414 -11.99 -18.84 -14.57
C ALA A 414 -12.91 -19.11 -15.76
N TYR A 415 -13.70 -18.11 -16.18
CA TYR A 415 -14.57 -18.21 -17.34
C TYR A 415 -13.76 -18.49 -18.62
N ILE A 416 -12.68 -17.73 -18.85
CA ILE A 416 -11.82 -17.93 -20.02
C ILE A 416 -11.11 -19.29 -19.95
N LEU A 417 -10.70 -19.74 -18.77
CA LEU A 417 -10.08 -21.04 -18.57
C LEU A 417 -11.03 -22.19 -18.98
N ILE A 418 -12.30 -22.11 -18.58
CA ILE A 418 -13.32 -23.15 -18.83
C ILE A 418 -13.83 -23.09 -20.27
N PHE A 419 -14.21 -21.91 -20.76
CA PHE A 419 -14.92 -21.75 -22.03
C PHE A 419 -14.01 -21.36 -23.20
N GLY A 420 -12.75 -21.00 -22.94
CA GLY A 420 -11.79 -20.54 -23.94
C GLY A 420 -11.83 -19.02 -24.18
N LEU A 421 -10.74 -18.50 -24.73
CA LEU A 421 -10.51 -17.07 -24.93
C LEU A 421 -11.51 -16.42 -25.89
N GLN A 422 -11.87 -17.11 -26.98
CA GLN A 422 -12.81 -16.58 -27.96
C GLN A 422 -14.19 -16.31 -27.35
N ARG A 423 -14.79 -17.31 -26.68
CA ARG A 423 -16.10 -17.15 -26.01
C ARG A 423 -16.05 -16.12 -24.89
N GLY A 424 -14.93 -16.05 -24.15
CA GLY A 424 -14.70 -15.02 -23.14
C GLY A 424 -14.71 -13.61 -23.70
N LEU A 425 -14.08 -13.38 -24.86
CA LEU A 425 -14.02 -12.07 -25.49
C LEU A 425 -15.30 -11.72 -26.26
N GLU A 426 -15.93 -12.68 -26.94
CA GLU A 426 -17.19 -12.46 -27.67
C GLU A 426 -18.32 -11.96 -26.78
N GLY A 427 -18.37 -12.41 -25.52
CA GLY A 427 -19.37 -11.92 -24.55
C GLY A 427 -19.25 -10.43 -24.22
N HIS A 428 -18.09 -9.80 -24.45
CA HIS A 428 -17.83 -8.39 -24.18
C HIS A 428 -17.98 -7.48 -25.41
N VAL A 429 -18.17 -8.08 -26.57
CA VAL A 429 -18.22 -7.38 -27.86
C VAL A 429 -19.70 -7.20 -28.24
N PRO A 430 -20.13 -6.01 -28.71
CA PRO A 430 -21.52 -5.82 -29.16
C PRO A 430 -21.89 -6.81 -30.26
N LYS A 431 -23.18 -7.14 -30.37
CA LYS A 431 -23.69 -8.20 -31.28
C LYS A 431 -23.26 -8.02 -32.74
N ASP A 432 -22.96 -6.79 -33.16
CA ASP A 432 -22.59 -6.45 -34.55
C ASP A 432 -21.11 -6.67 -34.86
N TYR A 433 -20.32 -7.14 -33.89
CA TYR A 433 -18.89 -7.35 -34.05
C TYR A 433 -18.53 -8.80 -33.68
N ALA A 434 -17.62 -9.40 -34.47
CA ALA A 434 -17.13 -10.75 -34.25
C ALA A 434 -15.63 -10.75 -33.92
N VAL A 435 -15.21 -11.63 -33.00
CA VAL A 435 -13.80 -11.83 -32.67
C VAL A 435 -13.25 -12.93 -33.57
N MET A 436 -12.39 -12.59 -34.53
CA MET A 436 -11.76 -13.57 -35.43
C MET A 436 -10.27 -13.70 -35.13
N HIS A 437 -9.74 -14.91 -35.27
CA HIS A 437 -8.29 -15.12 -35.29
C HIS A 437 -7.72 -14.54 -36.59
N THR A 438 -6.62 -13.79 -36.48
CA THR A 438 -5.98 -13.14 -37.65
C THR A 438 -5.48 -14.15 -38.70
N SER A 439 -5.29 -15.41 -38.30
CA SER A 439 -4.95 -16.52 -39.19
C SER A 439 -6.06 -16.85 -40.20
N ASP A 440 -7.33 -16.59 -39.83
CA ASP A 440 -8.50 -16.93 -40.65
C ASP A 440 -8.77 -15.84 -41.70
N THR A 441 -8.29 -14.61 -41.46
CA THR A 441 -8.45 -13.48 -42.40
C THR A 441 -7.61 -13.60 -43.67
N ALA A 442 -6.59 -14.47 -43.68
CA ALA A 442 -5.77 -14.72 -44.86
C ALA A 442 -6.45 -15.67 -45.88
N LEU A 443 -7.55 -16.31 -45.50
CA LEU A 443 -8.34 -17.20 -46.37
C LEU A 443 -9.65 -16.49 -46.79
N SER A 444 -9.55 -15.80 -47.93
CA SER A 444 -10.66 -15.41 -48.82
C SER A 444 -11.62 -14.29 -48.37
N PRO A 445 -11.49 -13.07 -48.95
CA PRO A 445 -12.54 -12.04 -48.90
C PRO A 445 -13.82 -12.42 -49.68
N ALA A 446 -13.85 -13.54 -50.41
CA ALA A 446 -15.01 -13.96 -51.20
C ALA A 446 -16.06 -14.77 -50.38
N SER A 447 -15.83 -15.00 -49.08
CA SER A 447 -16.71 -15.81 -48.22
C SER A 447 -17.37 -15.02 -47.08
N GLN A 448 -17.32 -13.68 -47.07
CA GLN A 448 -18.19 -12.88 -46.21
C GLN A 448 -19.63 -12.85 -46.76
N VAL A 449 -20.22 -14.03 -46.95
CA VAL A 449 -21.67 -14.17 -46.94
C VAL A 449 -22.09 -13.88 -45.50
N HIS A 450 -23.08 -13.02 -45.33
CA HIS A 450 -23.76 -12.73 -44.07
C HIS A 450 -23.88 -14.00 -43.21
N TYR A 451 -23.06 -14.10 -42.16
CA TYR A 451 -23.28 -15.09 -41.12
C TYR A 451 -24.50 -14.62 -40.32
N HIS A 452 -25.69 -15.00 -40.77
CA HIS A 452 -26.86 -15.01 -39.90
C HIS A 452 -26.61 -16.06 -38.81
N ARG A 453 -26.83 -15.65 -37.56
CA ARG A 453 -26.81 -16.55 -36.40
C ARG A 453 -27.80 -17.69 -36.67
N PRO A 454 -27.47 -18.96 -36.37
CA PRO A 454 -28.41 -20.08 -36.57
C PRO A 454 -29.73 -19.92 -35.82
N ALA A 455 -29.76 -19.11 -34.75
CA ALA A 455 -30.98 -18.75 -34.03
C ALA A 455 -31.88 -17.80 -34.83
N ASP A 456 -31.29 -16.86 -35.58
CA ASP A 456 -32.03 -15.92 -36.42
C ASP A 456 -32.47 -16.60 -37.74
N ALA A 457 -31.76 -17.65 -38.18
CA ALA A 457 -32.19 -18.48 -39.32
C ALA A 457 -33.45 -19.30 -39.01
N ALA A 458 -33.66 -19.69 -37.74
CA ALA A 458 -34.88 -20.39 -37.34
C ALA A 458 -36.10 -19.44 -37.37
N GLU A 459 -35.95 -18.20 -36.89
CA GLU A 459 -37.00 -17.17 -36.99
C GLU A 459 -37.26 -16.77 -38.45
N LEU A 460 -36.21 -16.63 -39.28
CA LEU A 460 -36.37 -16.29 -40.71
C LEU A 460 -37.09 -17.41 -41.50
N ILE A 461 -36.85 -18.68 -41.16
CA ILE A 461 -37.57 -19.81 -41.78
C ILE A 461 -39.03 -19.85 -41.30
N GLN A 462 -39.29 -19.47 -40.04
CA GLN A 462 -40.64 -19.43 -39.47
C GLN A 462 -41.47 -18.30 -40.07
N ASP A 463 -40.88 -17.11 -40.30
CA ASP A 463 -41.53 -15.99 -40.98
C ASP A 463 -41.81 -16.28 -42.46
N VAL A 464 -40.89 -16.97 -43.15
CA VAL A 464 -41.11 -17.41 -44.54
C VAL A 464 -42.22 -18.47 -44.62
N GLN A 465 -42.30 -19.40 -43.66
CA GLN A 465 -43.41 -20.36 -43.60
C GLN A 465 -44.75 -19.68 -43.30
N GLN A 466 -44.81 -18.72 -42.37
CA GLN A 466 -46.03 -17.98 -42.06
C GLN A 466 -46.50 -17.10 -43.23
N GLN A 467 -45.59 -16.46 -43.98
CA GLN A 467 -45.97 -15.71 -45.19
C GLN A 467 -46.49 -16.59 -46.32
N THR A 468 -45.96 -17.81 -46.44
CA THR A 468 -46.38 -18.77 -47.48
C THR A 468 -47.77 -19.37 -47.17
N GLU A 469 -48.16 -19.48 -45.90
CA GLU A 469 -49.51 -19.91 -45.50
C GLU A 469 -50.55 -18.80 -45.60
N ALA A 470 -50.18 -17.53 -45.44
CA ALA A 470 -51.11 -16.40 -45.60
C ALA A 470 -51.45 -16.05 -47.06
N THR A 471 -50.73 -16.64 -48.04
CA THR A 471 -50.95 -16.43 -49.48
C THR A 471 -51.62 -17.61 -50.19
N LYS A 472 -52.05 -18.63 -49.43
CA LYS A 472 -53.01 -19.65 -49.88
C LYS A 472 -54.36 -19.40 -49.25
#